data_AF-A0A363T814-F1
#
_entry.id   AF-A0A363T814-F1
#
_cell.length_a   1.000
_cell.length_b   1.000
_cell.length_c   1.000
_cell.angle_alpha   90.00
_cell.angle_beta   90.00
_cell.angle_gamma   90.00
#
_symmetry.space_group_name_H-M   'P 1'
#
loop_
_entity.id
_entity.type
_entity.pdbx_description
1 polymer ?
#
loop_
_entity_poly.entity_id
_entity_poly.type
_entity_poly.pdbx_seq_one_letter_code
_entity_poly.pdbx_strand_id
1 'polypeptide(L)'
;MEAEKITSTNSKLINWLELIMAIGLFIFLIGLPFQLVIKSLIPGPVGTYWKEFLLGVLLLIWAILSLSKRKLMLSGTAMDLALLVYIGYVIVLLIVDRFGYQTWWGFYSAIMYLPIFWVVLSVLRRFPDWFEKLIWLIIILGSIVAFGGVLEFILNRSLWPSSEIIQRQGFPDVFIYGTHLRRVYFVFDSPTTLANTLALIFPLSLAMIYASKNITLKILAGAATLIMITCIGLTFSRGIWVASAVGLVVIGLLAGIFQQNKKLTLSLVGLVIFGLVAWVVITSLRANQLPSVRTGLVELTSTQYRDAPALDANQNILRVKPTYGNSELQTWTIFDPLQNQNDQRTVINEPANNSGKSEVIYPITVPDSGALKLAIALDPQVWSPEKGDGVDFQVYVTPVDTPNNGQFLLDRYINPKINPSDRRWRNYLLDLSPWSGKKVNISLITGCGPAQNCDYDWSGWADVSVVSLPQGYFSTKIDSNENIILKYFRSISDWARDETNLDRLAAWNLAFDSWRKSPILGTGLGSTGFAALRSNPTSAFVTESQVLKVLTEMGLPGIILWGFVWFAIVKIGIQTFPRPLSSRNKAILIGILTSLIIIFIEGWVYQNMEAKQVNALFWTLTGMLAFISTTKYE
;
A
#
# COMPACT_ATOMS: atom_id res chain seq x y z
N MET A 1 -18.11 -48.06 -34.00
CA MET A 1 -18.75 -46.86 -34.59
C MET A 1 -19.39 -45.91 -33.59
N GLU A 2 -20.44 -46.28 -32.83
CA GLU A 2 -21.10 -45.33 -31.90
C GLU A 2 -20.26 -44.99 -30.65
N ALA A 3 -19.60 -46.00 -30.05
CA ALA A 3 -18.65 -45.79 -28.96
C ALA A 3 -17.41 -44.97 -29.36
N GLU A 4 -16.86 -45.19 -30.57
CA GLU A 4 -15.76 -44.38 -31.13
C GLU A 4 -16.16 -42.93 -31.37
N LYS A 5 -17.39 -42.71 -31.87
CA LYS A 5 -17.94 -41.37 -32.10
C LYS A 5 -18.08 -40.61 -30.77
N ILE A 6 -18.59 -41.27 -29.72
CA ILE A 6 -18.69 -40.71 -28.36
C ILE A 6 -17.30 -40.37 -27.78
N THR A 7 -16.31 -41.26 -27.92
CA THR A 7 -14.93 -40.96 -27.47
C THR A 7 -14.28 -39.81 -28.25
N SER A 8 -14.59 -39.66 -29.55
CA SER A 8 -14.07 -38.56 -30.38
C SER A 8 -14.72 -37.21 -30.06
N THR A 9 -16.01 -37.20 -29.71
CA THR A 9 -16.74 -35.97 -29.35
C THR A 9 -16.28 -35.47 -27.97
N ASN A 10 -16.07 -36.38 -27.02
CA ASN A 10 -15.54 -36.03 -25.69
C ASN A 10 -14.11 -35.48 -25.77
N SER A 11 -13.25 -36.02 -26.64
CA SER A 11 -11.88 -35.48 -26.80
C SER A 11 -11.87 -34.09 -27.44
N LYS A 12 -12.75 -33.83 -28.42
CA LYS A 12 -12.92 -32.48 -28.99
C LYS A 12 -13.41 -31.48 -27.95
N LEU A 13 -14.40 -31.84 -27.14
CA LEU A 13 -14.93 -30.95 -26.08
C LEU A 13 -13.85 -30.60 -25.05
N ILE A 14 -13.06 -31.58 -24.60
CA ILE A 14 -11.95 -31.35 -23.67
C ILE A 14 -10.93 -30.37 -24.25
N ASN A 15 -10.55 -30.55 -25.52
CA ASN A 15 -9.62 -29.63 -26.20
C ASN A 15 -10.17 -28.20 -26.28
N TRP A 16 -11.47 -28.04 -26.58
CA TRP A 16 -12.13 -26.73 -26.60
C TRP A 16 -12.13 -26.08 -25.22
N LEU A 17 -12.48 -26.82 -24.17
CA LEU A 17 -12.48 -26.31 -22.80
C LEU A 17 -11.08 -25.88 -22.34
N GLU A 18 -10.03 -26.64 -22.67
CA GLU A 18 -8.65 -26.26 -22.38
C GLU A 18 -8.22 -24.97 -23.11
N LEU A 19 -8.63 -24.82 -24.38
CA LEU A 19 -8.37 -23.61 -25.15
C LEU A 19 -9.12 -22.40 -24.59
N ILE A 20 -10.40 -22.56 -24.23
CA ILE A 20 -11.21 -21.50 -23.61
C ILE A 20 -10.60 -21.07 -22.27
N MET A 21 -10.13 -22.03 -21.46
CA MET A 21 -9.45 -21.73 -20.20
C MET A 21 -8.16 -20.93 -20.43
N ALA A 22 -7.37 -21.29 -21.45
CA ALA A 22 -6.14 -20.55 -21.80
C ALA A 22 -6.44 -19.13 -22.29
N ILE A 23 -7.43 -18.96 -23.17
CA ILE A 23 -7.86 -17.64 -23.67
C ILE A 23 -8.44 -16.80 -22.53
N GLY A 24 -9.28 -17.38 -21.67
CA GLY A 24 -9.88 -16.66 -20.55
C GLY A 24 -8.83 -16.24 -19.50
N LEU A 25 -7.81 -17.06 -19.25
CA LEU A 25 -6.66 -16.66 -18.43
C LEU A 25 -5.92 -15.46 -19.06
N PHE A 26 -5.72 -15.47 -20.36
CA PHE A 26 -5.08 -14.36 -21.08
C PHE A 26 -5.89 -13.06 -20.97
N ILE A 27 -7.21 -13.12 -21.20
CA ILE A 27 -8.12 -11.98 -21.05
C ILE A 27 -8.10 -11.47 -19.60
N PHE A 28 -8.13 -12.38 -18.62
CA PHE A 28 -8.08 -12.03 -17.21
C PHE A 28 -6.80 -11.26 -16.87
N LEU A 29 -5.63 -11.74 -17.28
CA LEU A 29 -4.35 -11.10 -17.01
C LEU A 29 -4.20 -9.74 -17.70
N ILE A 30 -4.74 -9.58 -18.91
CA ILE A 30 -4.75 -8.29 -19.62
C ILE A 30 -5.66 -7.28 -18.93
N GLY A 31 -6.89 -7.68 -18.57
CA GLY A 31 -7.87 -6.75 -18.01
C GLY A 31 -7.52 -6.30 -16.58
N LEU A 32 -6.82 -7.13 -15.81
CA LEU A 32 -6.67 -6.93 -14.37
C LEU A 32 -5.93 -5.64 -13.98
N PRO A 33 -4.80 -5.25 -14.60
CA PRO A 33 -4.17 -3.96 -14.33
C PRO A 33 -5.06 -2.77 -14.67
N PHE A 34 -5.90 -2.89 -15.72
CA PHE A 34 -6.75 -1.81 -16.22
C PHE A 34 -8.15 -1.80 -15.57
N GLN A 35 -8.31 -2.37 -14.37
CA GLN A 35 -9.63 -2.45 -13.72
C GLN A 35 -10.29 -1.07 -13.51
N LEU A 36 -9.51 0.00 -13.25
CA LEU A 36 -10.06 1.35 -13.12
C LEU A 36 -10.60 1.88 -14.43
N VAL A 37 -9.89 1.61 -15.54
CA VAL A 37 -10.36 1.94 -16.88
C VAL A 37 -11.65 1.18 -17.18
N ILE A 38 -11.69 -0.13 -16.94
CA ILE A 38 -12.89 -0.95 -17.16
C ILE A 38 -14.07 -0.44 -16.31
N LYS A 39 -13.84 -0.12 -15.03
CA LYS A 39 -14.87 0.42 -14.14
C LYS A 39 -15.39 1.80 -14.61
N SER A 40 -14.52 2.64 -15.17
CA SER A 40 -14.89 3.93 -15.74
C SER A 40 -15.72 3.80 -17.03
N LEU A 41 -15.41 2.82 -17.88
CA LEU A 41 -16.10 2.57 -19.15
C LEU A 41 -17.41 1.79 -18.97
N ILE A 42 -17.47 0.90 -17.98
CA ILE A 42 -18.62 0.05 -17.67
C ILE A 42 -18.97 0.20 -16.18
N PRO A 43 -19.67 1.29 -15.79
CA PRO A 43 -20.04 1.51 -14.39
C PRO A 43 -20.95 0.41 -13.83
N GLY A 44 -21.00 0.33 -12.50
CA GLY A 44 -21.87 -0.61 -11.80
C GLY A 44 -21.27 -2.01 -11.58
N PRO A 45 -22.11 -3.01 -11.28
CA PRO A 45 -21.65 -4.34 -10.87
C PRO A 45 -20.82 -5.06 -11.94
N VAL A 46 -21.12 -4.87 -13.23
CA VAL A 46 -20.43 -5.56 -14.33
C VAL A 46 -18.96 -5.15 -14.38
N GLY A 47 -18.65 -3.85 -14.50
CA GLY A 47 -17.25 -3.40 -14.51
C GLY A 47 -16.55 -3.49 -13.15
N THR A 48 -17.29 -3.67 -12.06
CA THR A 48 -16.70 -3.92 -10.74
C THR A 48 -16.34 -5.39 -10.52
N TYR A 49 -17.20 -6.33 -10.92
CA TYR A 49 -17.10 -7.75 -10.59
C TYR A 49 -16.72 -8.67 -11.77
N TRP A 50 -16.34 -8.11 -12.93
CA TRP A 50 -15.99 -8.92 -14.12
C TRP A 50 -14.86 -9.92 -13.87
N LYS A 51 -13.87 -9.56 -13.05
CA LYS A 51 -12.69 -10.39 -12.75
C LYS A 51 -13.05 -11.55 -11.82
N GLU A 52 -13.94 -11.31 -10.85
CA GLU A 52 -14.55 -12.32 -9.99
C GLU A 52 -15.34 -13.33 -10.84
N PHE A 53 -16.20 -12.83 -11.73
CA PHE A 53 -17.01 -13.65 -12.61
C PHE A 53 -16.16 -14.50 -13.56
N LEU A 54 -15.22 -13.87 -14.27
CA LEU A 54 -14.34 -14.56 -15.21
C LEU A 54 -13.50 -15.63 -14.50
N LEU A 55 -12.94 -15.32 -13.33
CA LEU A 55 -12.21 -16.31 -12.55
C LEU A 55 -13.11 -17.46 -12.12
N GLY A 56 -14.33 -17.19 -11.67
CA GLY A 56 -15.33 -18.24 -11.36
C GLY A 56 -15.58 -19.18 -12.55
N VAL A 57 -15.75 -18.64 -13.76
CA VAL A 57 -15.90 -19.43 -14.99
C VAL A 57 -14.66 -20.28 -15.27
N LEU A 58 -13.46 -19.72 -15.15
CA LEU A 58 -12.20 -20.46 -15.34
C LEU A 58 -12.07 -21.63 -14.36
N LEU A 59 -12.52 -21.44 -13.11
CA LEU A 59 -12.50 -22.50 -12.09
C LEU A 59 -13.53 -23.58 -12.34
N LEU A 60 -14.72 -23.23 -12.82
CA LEU A 60 -15.71 -24.21 -13.26
C LEU A 60 -15.16 -25.06 -14.41
N ILE A 61 -14.52 -24.43 -15.40
CA ILE A 61 -13.89 -25.16 -16.51
C ILE A 61 -12.78 -26.08 -15.99
N TRP A 62 -11.91 -25.59 -15.09
CA TRP A 62 -10.85 -26.40 -14.49
C TRP A 62 -11.41 -27.61 -13.71
N ALA A 63 -12.51 -27.43 -12.98
CA ALA A 63 -13.19 -28.49 -12.25
C ALA A 63 -13.81 -29.53 -13.21
N ILE A 64 -14.51 -29.09 -14.26
CA ILE A 64 -15.09 -29.95 -15.30
C ILE A 64 -13.99 -30.76 -16.00
N LEU A 65 -12.86 -30.13 -16.33
CA LEU A 65 -11.72 -30.82 -16.94
C LEU A 65 -11.11 -31.86 -15.99
N SER A 66 -10.99 -31.53 -14.71
CA SER A 66 -10.49 -32.45 -13.67
C SER A 66 -11.39 -33.69 -13.52
N LEU A 67 -12.72 -33.49 -13.50
CA LEU A 67 -13.70 -34.57 -13.45
C LEU A 67 -13.69 -35.41 -14.74
N SER A 68 -13.64 -34.76 -15.91
CA SER A 68 -13.61 -35.44 -17.21
C SER A 68 -12.38 -36.33 -17.37
N LYS A 69 -11.24 -35.90 -16.82
CA LYS A 69 -9.98 -36.67 -16.81
C LYS A 69 -9.89 -37.67 -15.65
N ARG A 70 -10.91 -37.72 -14.77
CA ARG A 70 -10.94 -38.52 -13.54
C ARG A 70 -9.70 -38.33 -12.65
N LYS A 71 -9.12 -37.12 -12.68
CA LYS A 71 -7.89 -36.77 -11.97
C LYS A 71 -7.89 -35.27 -11.69
N LEU A 72 -7.79 -34.90 -10.42
CA LEU A 72 -7.60 -33.50 -10.04
C LEU A 72 -6.30 -32.99 -10.66
N MET A 73 -6.39 -31.87 -11.39
CA MET A 73 -5.27 -31.26 -12.11
C MET A 73 -4.36 -30.45 -11.15
N LEU A 74 -3.93 -31.10 -10.07
CA LEU A 74 -3.03 -30.57 -9.05
C LEU A 74 -1.57 -30.53 -9.53
N SER A 75 -0.72 -29.80 -8.81
CA SER A 75 0.68 -29.63 -9.19
C SER A 75 1.57 -30.86 -8.98
N GLY A 76 1.24 -31.75 -8.04
CA GLY A 76 2.13 -32.81 -7.60
C GLY A 76 3.32 -32.28 -6.79
N THR A 77 3.25 -31.05 -6.29
CA THR A 77 4.30 -30.44 -5.45
C THR A 77 3.80 -30.29 -4.00
N ALA A 78 4.69 -29.94 -3.08
CA ALA A 78 4.32 -29.62 -1.70
C ALA A 78 3.29 -28.47 -1.59
N MET A 79 3.16 -27.65 -2.65
CA MET A 79 2.22 -26.55 -2.70
C MET A 79 0.77 -27.01 -2.62
N ASP A 80 0.41 -28.15 -3.23
CA ASP A 80 -0.98 -28.60 -3.22
C ASP A 80 -1.44 -28.89 -1.79
N LEU A 81 -0.61 -29.57 -1.00
CA LEU A 81 -0.91 -29.85 0.39
C LEU A 81 -1.01 -28.56 1.21
N ALA A 82 -0.06 -27.63 1.03
CA ALA A 82 -0.09 -26.34 1.73
C ALA A 82 -1.37 -25.56 1.45
N LEU A 83 -1.79 -25.50 0.18
CA LEU A 83 -3.01 -24.79 -0.22
C LEU A 83 -4.28 -25.50 0.21
N LEU A 84 -4.36 -26.82 0.10
CA LEU A 84 -5.53 -27.58 0.53
C LEU A 84 -5.76 -27.49 2.03
N VAL A 85 -4.69 -27.57 2.84
CA VAL A 85 -4.79 -27.40 4.30
C VAL A 85 -5.14 -25.94 4.65
N TYR A 86 -4.55 -24.95 3.98
CA TYR A 86 -4.91 -23.55 4.17
C TYR A 86 -6.38 -23.28 3.85
N ILE A 87 -6.86 -23.71 2.68
CA ILE A 87 -8.28 -23.57 2.28
C ILE A 87 -9.18 -24.30 3.28
N GLY A 88 -8.82 -25.54 3.67
CA GLY A 88 -9.56 -26.31 4.67
C GLY A 88 -9.70 -25.55 5.98
N TYR A 89 -8.63 -24.93 6.47
CA TYR A 89 -8.66 -24.13 7.70
C TYR A 89 -9.51 -22.86 7.56
N VAL A 90 -9.40 -22.12 6.44
CA VAL A 90 -10.27 -20.95 6.18
C VAL A 90 -11.75 -21.38 6.13
N ILE A 91 -12.08 -22.52 5.52
CA ILE A 91 -13.44 -23.07 5.52
C ILE A 91 -13.90 -23.43 6.94
N VAL A 92 -13.03 -24.04 7.75
CA VAL A 92 -13.35 -24.34 9.17
C VAL A 92 -13.67 -23.05 9.92
N LEU A 93 -12.86 -22.00 9.77
CA LEU A 93 -13.13 -20.70 10.41
C LEU A 93 -14.46 -20.10 9.95
N LEU A 94 -14.79 -20.21 8.66
CA LEU A 94 -16.07 -19.76 8.11
C LEU A 94 -17.26 -20.53 8.71
N ILE A 95 -17.13 -21.85 8.89
CA ILE A 95 -18.16 -22.70 9.50
C ILE A 95 -18.31 -22.40 11.00
N VAL A 96 -17.19 -22.23 11.72
CA VAL A 96 -17.18 -21.92 13.16
C VAL A 96 -17.89 -20.60 13.44
N ASP A 97 -17.68 -19.59 12.59
CA ASP A 97 -18.39 -18.31 12.65
C ASP A 97 -19.85 -18.37 12.16
N ARG A 98 -20.31 -19.53 11.69
CA ARG A 98 -21.65 -19.74 11.13
C ARG A 98 -21.95 -18.83 9.95
N PHE A 99 -20.97 -18.64 9.07
CA PHE A 99 -21.16 -17.94 7.81
C PHE A 99 -21.61 -16.48 7.99
N GLY A 100 -21.06 -15.77 8.99
CA GLY A 100 -21.33 -14.36 9.21
C GLY A 100 -20.95 -13.49 8.00
N TYR A 101 -21.65 -12.36 7.81
CA TYR A 101 -21.46 -11.47 6.66
C TYR A 101 -20.01 -10.97 6.51
N GLN A 102 -19.39 -10.57 7.63
CA GLN A 102 -17.99 -10.15 7.68
C GLN A 102 -17.05 -11.30 7.29
N THR A 103 -17.25 -12.47 7.88
CA THR A 103 -16.41 -13.65 7.68
C THR A 103 -16.50 -14.17 6.25
N TRP A 104 -17.64 -14.01 5.57
CA TRP A 104 -17.76 -14.26 4.13
C TRP A 104 -16.87 -13.34 3.30
N TRP A 105 -16.82 -12.04 3.61
CA TRP A 105 -15.90 -11.11 2.95
C TRP A 105 -14.44 -11.45 3.25
N GLY A 106 -14.14 -11.84 4.49
CA GLY A 106 -12.82 -12.34 4.88
C GLY A 106 -12.42 -13.60 4.10
N PHE A 107 -13.31 -14.58 4.00
CA PHE A 107 -13.15 -15.79 3.20
C PHE A 107 -12.89 -15.45 1.73
N TYR A 108 -13.75 -14.61 1.14
CA TYR A 108 -13.58 -14.12 -0.22
C TYR A 108 -12.19 -13.49 -0.42
N SER A 109 -11.78 -12.56 0.43
CA SER A 109 -10.47 -11.91 0.33
C SER A 109 -9.30 -12.88 0.50
N ALA A 110 -9.44 -13.91 1.35
CA ALA A 110 -8.38 -14.87 1.63
C ALA A 110 -8.12 -15.87 0.49
N ILE A 111 -9.16 -16.30 -0.24
CA ILE A 111 -9.04 -17.40 -1.21
C ILE A 111 -9.28 -17.00 -2.66
N MET A 112 -9.89 -15.84 -2.95
CA MET A 112 -10.42 -15.52 -4.29
C MET A 112 -9.43 -15.79 -5.43
N TYR A 113 -8.19 -15.32 -5.32
CA TYR A 113 -7.20 -15.42 -6.39
C TYR A 113 -6.30 -16.66 -6.30
N LEU A 114 -6.32 -17.38 -5.18
CA LEU A 114 -5.49 -18.57 -4.95
C LEU A 114 -5.63 -19.62 -6.06
N PRO A 115 -6.84 -19.95 -6.54
CA PRO A 115 -7.02 -20.97 -7.58
C PRO A 115 -6.35 -20.67 -8.92
N ILE A 116 -5.92 -19.42 -9.17
CA ILE A 116 -5.11 -19.06 -10.36
C ILE A 116 -3.85 -19.94 -10.44
N PHE A 117 -3.29 -20.35 -9.29
CA PHE A 117 -2.16 -21.28 -9.22
C PHE A 117 -2.39 -22.54 -10.06
N TRP A 118 -3.53 -23.22 -9.86
CA TRP A 118 -3.85 -24.45 -10.58
C TRP A 118 -4.30 -24.18 -12.02
N VAL A 119 -5.00 -23.08 -12.28
CA VAL A 119 -5.43 -22.70 -13.64
C VAL A 119 -4.20 -22.46 -14.53
N VAL A 120 -3.26 -21.63 -14.07
CA VAL A 120 -2.02 -21.31 -14.81
C VAL A 120 -1.21 -22.58 -15.06
N LEU A 121 -1.05 -23.43 -14.04
CA LEU A 121 -0.32 -24.68 -14.19
C LEU A 121 -0.98 -25.63 -15.21
N SER A 122 -2.30 -25.76 -15.16
CA SER A 122 -3.08 -26.58 -16.10
C SER A 122 -2.93 -26.08 -17.54
N VAL A 123 -3.02 -24.75 -17.75
CA VAL A 123 -2.83 -24.13 -19.06
C VAL A 123 -1.42 -24.39 -19.58
N LEU A 124 -0.38 -24.19 -18.75
CA LEU A 124 1.02 -24.36 -19.16
C LEU A 124 1.39 -25.82 -19.43
N ARG A 125 0.81 -26.78 -18.69
CA ARG A 125 0.99 -28.21 -19.00
C ARG A 125 0.39 -28.60 -20.34
N ARG A 126 -0.71 -27.94 -20.74
CA ARG A 126 -1.34 -28.19 -22.03
C ARG A 126 -0.65 -27.45 -23.17
N PHE A 127 -0.23 -26.21 -22.93
CA PHE A 127 0.44 -25.35 -23.90
C PHE A 127 1.80 -24.87 -23.35
N PRO A 128 2.83 -25.74 -23.29
CA PRO A 128 4.15 -25.38 -22.75
C PRO A 128 4.78 -24.13 -23.40
N ASP A 129 4.56 -23.95 -24.71
CA ASP A 129 5.06 -22.80 -25.47
C ASP A 129 4.48 -21.46 -25.01
N TRP A 130 3.36 -21.48 -24.26
CA TRP A 130 2.79 -20.27 -23.67
C TRP A 130 3.59 -19.77 -22.48
N PHE A 131 4.47 -20.58 -21.89
CA PHE A 131 5.25 -20.18 -20.72
C PHE A 131 6.01 -18.87 -20.94
N GLU A 132 6.79 -18.80 -22.02
CA GLU A 132 7.55 -17.60 -22.37
C GLU A 132 6.62 -16.46 -22.85
N LYS A 133 5.55 -16.79 -23.57
CA LYS A 133 4.58 -15.80 -24.06
C LYS A 133 3.87 -15.08 -22.90
N LEU A 134 3.53 -15.81 -21.83
CA LEU A 134 2.94 -15.23 -20.62
C LEU A 134 3.93 -14.35 -19.86
N ILE A 135 5.22 -14.72 -19.78
CA ILE A 135 6.26 -13.84 -19.21
C ILE A 135 6.33 -12.53 -19.99
N TRP A 136 6.41 -12.59 -21.32
CA TRP A 136 6.44 -11.38 -22.15
C TRP A 136 5.16 -10.56 -22.04
N LEU A 137 3.99 -11.20 -21.98
CA LEU A 137 2.71 -10.51 -21.76
C LEU A 137 2.75 -9.71 -20.45
N ILE A 138 3.17 -10.34 -19.35
CA ILE A 138 3.26 -9.69 -18.03
C ILE A 138 4.25 -8.51 -18.07
N ILE A 139 5.40 -8.67 -18.72
CA ILE A 139 6.40 -7.59 -18.89
C ILE A 139 5.83 -6.43 -19.72
N ILE A 140 5.15 -6.72 -20.82
CA ILE A 140 4.54 -5.71 -21.69
C ILE A 140 3.46 -4.94 -20.93
N LEU A 141 2.57 -5.63 -20.21
CA LEU A 141 1.53 -5.00 -19.39
C LEU A 141 2.14 -4.12 -18.30
N GLY A 142 3.16 -4.62 -17.59
CA GLY A 142 3.90 -3.83 -16.60
C GLY A 142 4.57 -2.59 -17.20
N SER A 143 5.10 -2.69 -18.42
CA SER A 143 5.73 -1.56 -19.13
C SER A 143 4.71 -0.50 -19.54
N ILE A 144 3.54 -0.90 -20.04
CA ILE A 144 2.45 0.02 -20.41
C ILE A 144 1.95 0.77 -19.17
N VAL A 145 1.71 0.04 -18.09
CA VAL A 145 1.29 0.62 -16.80
C VAL A 145 2.36 1.57 -16.24
N ALA A 146 3.63 1.17 -16.27
CA ALA A 146 4.73 1.99 -15.79
C ALA A 146 4.87 3.27 -16.61
N PHE A 147 4.73 3.19 -17.94
CA PHE A 147 4.69 4.35 -18.82
C PHE A 147 3.53 5.29 -18.47
N GLY A 148 2.33 4.76 -18.23
CA GLY A 148 1.19 5.55 -17.75
C GLY A 148 1.49 6.30 -16.44
N GLY A 149 2.11 5.63 -15.46
CA GLY A 149 2.54 6.28 -14.22
C GLY A 149 3.61 7.35 -14.43
N VAL A 150 4.60 7.13 -15.31
CA VAL A 150 5.59 8.17 -15.67
C VAL A 150 4.91 9.37 -16.33
N LEU A 151 3.91 9.14 -17.19
CA LEU A 151 3.12 10.21 -17.79
C LEU A 151 2.32 11.01 -16.75
N GLU A 152 1.72 10.37 -15.75
CA GLU A 152 1.07 11.08 -14.64
C GLU A 152 2.02 12.02 -13.90
N PHE A 153 3.26 11.57 -13.69
CA PHE A 153 4.29 12.42 -13.06
C PHE A 153 4.63 13.62 -13.94
N ILE A 154 4.87 13.40 -15.24
CA ILE A 154 5.23 14.46 -16.20
C ILE A 154 4.10 15.47 -16.36
N LEU A 155 2.86 14.99 -16.49
CA LEU A 155 1.67 15.82 -16.68
C LEU A 155 1.17 16.45 -15.37
N ASN A 156 1.75 16.05 -14.23
CA ASN A 156 1.36 16.45 -12.88
C ASN A 156 -0.16 16.39 -12.63
N ARG A 157 -0.81 15.30 -13.08
CA ARG A 157 -2.24 15.03 -12.85
C ARG A 157 -2.51 13.52 -12.88
N SER A 158 -3.52 13.05 -12.14
CA SER A 158 -4.02 11.68 -12.30
C SER A 158 -4.68 11.51 -13.67
N LEU A 159 -4.35 10.44 -14.40
CA LEU A 159 -4.98 10.12 -15.68
C LEU A 159 -6.27 9.31 -15.51
N TRP A 160 -6.30 8.43 -14.51
CA TRP A 160 -7.48 7.62 -14.17
C TRP A 160 -7.79 7.74 -12.68
N PRO A 161 -8.52 8.79 -12.25
CA PRO A 161 -8.86 9.04 -10.85
C PRO A 161 -9.45 7.80 -10.14
N SER A 162 -8.86 7.38 -9.02
CA SER A 162 -9.42 6.29 -8.22
C SER A 162 -10.52 6.82 -7.29
N SER A 163 -11.70 6.19 -7.35
CA SER A 163 -12.78 6.48 -6.41
C SER A 163 -12.39 6.22 -4.95
N GLU A 164 -11.50 5.25 -4.70
CA GLU A 164 -11.02 4.93 -3.36
C GLU A 164 -10.10 6.03 -2.83
N ILE A 165 -9.19 6.55 -3.67
CA ILE A 165 -8.33 7.69 -3.32
C ILE A 165 -9.16 8.95 -3.05
N ILE A 166 -10.12 9.27 -3.92
CA ILE A 166 -11.01 10.43 -3.73
C ILE A 166 -11.81 10.27 -2.43
N GLN A 167 -12.31 9.09 -2.09
CA GLN A 167 -13.03 8.91 -0.82
C GLN A 167 -12.10 9.03 0.40
N ARG A 168 -10.85 8.58 0.28
CA ARG A 168 -9.88 8.62 1.39
C ARG A 168 -9.26 9.99 1.62
N GLN A 169 -9.00 10.75 0.57
CA GLN A 169 -8.18 11.96 0.60
C GLN A 169 -8.96 13.19 0.11
N GLY A 170 -10.18 12.96 -0.40
CA GLY A 170 -11.05 13.95 -1.01
C GLY A 170 -10.63 14.46 -2.39
N PHE A 171 -9.36 14.29 -2.76
CA PHE A 171 -8.82 14.64 -4.07
C PHE A 171 -8.23 13.41 -4.78
N PRO A 172 -8.23 13.38 -6.12
CA PRO A 172 -7.62 12.27 -6.87
C PRO A 172 -6.09 12.29 -6.83
N ASP A 173 -5.49 13.43 -6.54
CA ASP A 173 -4.05 13.62 -6.60
C ASP A 173 -3.39 13.26 -5.26
N VAL A 174 -2.37 12.40 -5.31
CA VAL A 174 -1.63 11.95 -4.12
C VAL A 174 -0.25 12.59 -4.11
N PHE A 175 0.15 13.15 -2.97
CA PHE A 175 1.46 13.77 -2.78
C PHE A 175 2.23 13.11 -1.63
N ILE A 176 3.55 13.30 -1.59
CA ILE A 176 4.33 13.02 -0.38
C ILE A 176 3.91 14.04 0.68
N TYR A 177 3.57 13.55 1.87
CA TYR A 177 3.14 14.37 3.00
C TYR A 177 4.06 15.57 3.25
N GLY A 178 3.44 16.76 3.35
CA GLY A 178 4.16 18.02 3.58
C GLY A 178 4.96 18.53 2.37
N THR A 179 4.66 18.04 1.16
CA THR A 179 5.34 18.45 -0.08
C THR A 179 4.36 18.54 -1.25
N HIS A 180 4.78 19.15 -2.35
CA HIS A 180 4.06 19.14 -3.63
C HIS A 180 4.58 18.07 -4.62
N LEU A 181 5.35 17.09 -4.14
CA LEU A 181 5.83 15.99 -4.99
C LEU A 181 4.77 14.91 -5.13
N ARG A 182 4.29 14.72 -6.36
CA ARG A 182 3.26 13.76 -6.72
C ARG A 182 3.72 12.30 -6.59
N ARG A 183 2.83 11.45 -6.09
CA ARG A 183 2.94 9.99 -6.03
C ARG A 183 2.02 9.38 -7.07
N VAL A 184 2.58 8.63 -8.02
CA VAL A 184 1.82 8.10 -9.15
C VAL A 184 1.15 6.76 -8.84
N TYR A 185 -0.02 6.51 -9.43
CA TYR A 185 -0.77 5.27 -9.24
C TYR A 185 -1.47 4.77 -10.52
N PHE A 186 -1.63 5.62 -11.54
CA PHE A 186 -2.24 5.33 -12.83
C PHE A 186 -3.56 4.58 -12.73
N VAL A 187 -3.62 3.33 -13.17
CA VAL A 187 -4.84 2.51 -13.20
C VAL A 187 -5.06 1.68 -11.93
N PHE A 188 -4.39 2.03 -10.82
CA PHE A 188 -4.44 1.34 -9.53
C PHE A 188 -5.07 2.20 -8.43
N ASP A 189 -5.56 1.57 -7.36
CA ASP A 189 -6.21 2.28 -6.24
C ASP A 189 -5.22 2.89 -5.22
N SER A 190 -3.92 2.71 -5.41
CA SER A 190 -2.89 3.40 -4.61
C SER A 190 -1.51 3.37 -5.28
N PRO A 191 -0.62 4.33 -4.97
CA PRO A 191 0.78 4.28 -5.39
C PRO A 191 1.49 3.00 -4.94
N THR A 192 1.17 2.52 -3.74
CA THR A 192 1.76 1.30 -3.16
C THR A 192 1.34 0.05 -3.93
N THR A 193 0.09 -0.02 -4.42
CA THR A 193 -0.42 -1.14 -5.22
C THR A 193 0.26 -1.20 -6.59
N LEU A 194 0.44 -0.04 -7.23
CA LEU A 194 1.20 0.06 -8.48
C LEU A 194 2.64 -0.40 -8.26
N ALA A 195 3.31 0.09 -7.22
CA ALA A 195 4.68 -0.26 -6.88
C ALA A 195 4.84 -1.77 -6.64
N ASN A 196 3.98 -2.39 -5.83
CA ASN A 196 3.98 -3.84 -5.58
C ASN A 196 3.82 -4.63 -6.88
N THR A 197 2.90 -4.21 -7.75
CA THR A 197 2.64 -4.89 -9.02
C THR A 197 3.85 -4.81 -9.94
N LEU A 198 4.47 -3.63 -10.09
CA LEU A 198 5.68 -3.48 -10.88
C LEU A 198 6.88 -4.22 -10.27
N ALA A 199 6.96 -4.28 -8.93
CA ALA A 199 7.99 -5.01 -8.19
C ALA A 199 7.93 -6.54 -8.41
N LEU A 200 6.74 -7.08 -8.69
CA LEU A 200 6.56 -8.45 -9.14
C LEU A 200 6.99 -8.68 -10.60
N ILE A 201 7.00 -7.64 -11.44
CA ILE A 201 7.20 -7.77 -12.89
C ILE A 201 8.63 -7.46 -13.32
N PHE A 202 9.25 -6.40 -12.80
CA PHE A 202 10.58 -5.98 -13.26
C PHE A 202 11.67 -7.07 -13.11
N PRO A 203 11.66 -7.96 -12.09
CA PRO A 203 12.65 -9.02 -12.01
C PRO A 203 12.54 -10.04 -13.14
N LEU A 204 11.33 -10.24 -13.68
CA LEU A 204 11.10 -11.06 -14.88
C LEU A 204 11.72 -10.39 -16.10
N SER A 205 11.57 -9.07 -16.22
CA SER A 205 12.16 -8.29 -17.31
C SER A 205 13.70 -8.34 -17.25
N LEU A 206 14.28 -8.16 -16.06
CA LEU A 206 15.71 -8.31 -15.83
C LEU A 206 16.19 -9.72 -16.19
N ALA A 207 15.43 -10.75 -15.82
CA ALA A 207 15.72 -12.13 -16.23
C ALA A 207 15.74 -12.27 -17.76
N MET A 208 14.80 -11.68 -18.50
CA MET A 208 14.74 -11.77 -19.96
C MET A 208 15.91 -11.10 -20.69
N ILE A 209 16.59 -10.12 -20.07
CA ILE A 209 17.85 -9.55 -20.60
C ILE A 209 18.94 -10.64 -20.70
N TYR A 210 19.02 -11.51 -19.69
CA TYR A 210 19.95 -12.64 -19.68
C TYR A 210 19.44 -13.84 -20.49
N ALA A 211 18.12 -14.06 -20.47
CA ALA A 211 17.47 -15.22 -21.07
C ALA A 211 17.45 -15.15 -22.61
N SER A 212 17.29 -13.96 -23.19
CA SER A 212 17.19 -13.77 -24.63
C SER A 212 18.57 -13.85 -25.32
N LYS A 213 18.61 -14.47 -26.50
CA LYS A 213 19.78 -14.37 -27.42
C LYS A 213 19.64 -13.23 -28.42
N ASN A 214 18.40 -12.78 -28.69
CA ASN A 214 18.10 -11.72 -29.65
C ASN A 214 18.35 -10.35 -29.01
N ILE A 215 19.23 -9.55 -29.63
CA ILE A 215 19.61 -8.22 -29.13
C ILE A 215 18.41 -7.27 -29.02
N THR A 216 17.46 -7.31 -29.95
CA THR A 216 16.25 -6.47 -29.91
C THR A 216 15.42 -6.79 -28.67
N LEU A 217 15.21 -8.08 -28.39
CA LEU A 217 14.49 -8.50 -27.18
C LEU A 217 15.23 -8.12 -25.90
N LYS A 218 16.58 -8.14 -25.90
CA LYS A 218 17.36 -7.66 -24.76
C LYS A 218 17.18 -6.16 -24.52
N ILE A 219 17.22 -5.36 -25.60
CA ILE A 219 17.01 -3.91 -25.52
C ILE A 219 15.59 -3.62 -25.02
N LEU A 220 14.57 -4.31 -25.55
CA LEU A 220 13.19 -4.16 -25.10
C LEU A 220 13.02 -4.53 -23.63
N ALA A 221 13.61 -5.65 -23.17
CA ALA A 221 13.61 -6.02 -21.75
C ALA A 221 14.37 -5.00 -20.88
N GLY A 222 15.49 -4.47 -21.35
CA GLY A 222 16.23 -3.40 -20.67
C GLY A 222 15.40 -2.13 -20.51
N ALA A 223 14.74 -1.68 -21.58
CA ALA A 223 13.85 -0.52 -21.57
C ALA A 223 12.65 -0.74 -20.64
N ALA A 224 12.02 -1.91 -20.70
CA ALA A 224 10.94 -2.32 -19.80
C ALA A 224 11.38 -2.31 -18.33
N THR A 225 12.57 -2.83 -18.02
CA THR A 225 13.13 -2.80 -16.66
C THR A 225 13.34 -1.36 -16.19
N LEU A 226 13.95 -0.52 -17.01
CA LEU A 226 14.25 0.87 -16.67
C LEU A 226 12.98 1.67 -16.38
N ILE A 227 11.95 1.55 -17.23
CA ILE A 227 10.71 2.30 -17.05
C ILE A 227 9.93 1.83 -15.81
N MET A 228 9.91 0.53 -15.53
CA MET A 228 9.27 0.00 -14.33
C MET A 228 9.97 0.44 -13.05
N ILE A 229 11.31 0.38 -12.99
CA ILE A 229 12.09 0.87 -11.83
C ILE A 229 11.89 2.37 -11.65
N THR A 230 11.88 3.14 -12.74
CA THR A 230 11.61 4.58 -12.70
C THR A 230 10.22 4.84 -12.11
N CYS A 231 9.19 4.16 -12.61
CA CYS A 231 7.83 4.30 -12.12
C CYS A 231 7.69 3.90 -10.63
N ILE A 232 8.33 2.81 -10.20
CA ILE A 232 8.43 2.41 -8.78
C ILE A 232 9.02 3.55 -7.94
N GLY A 233 10.07 4.21 -8.41
CA GLY A 233 10.62 5.41 -7.78
C GLY A 233 9.60 6.55 -7.67
N LEU A 234 8.83 6.82 -8.73
CA LEU A 234 7.83 7.89 -8.75
C LEU A 234 6.57 7.59 -7.91
N THR A 235 6.37 6.34 -7.47
CA THR A 235 5.30 6.01 -6.51
C THR A 235 5.61 6.48 -5.09
N PHE A 236 6.90 6.73 -4.79
CA PHE A 236 7.40 6.98 -3.44
C PHE A 236 6.94 5.92 -2.43
N SER A 237 6.92 4.65 -2.82
CA SER A 237 6.55 3.54 -1.92
C SER A 237 7.80 2.95 -1.26
N ARG A 238 8.17 3.52 -0.11
CA ARG A 238 9.42 3.20 0.63
C ARG A 238 9.63 1.72 0.90
N GLY A 239 8.59 1.01 1.34
CA GLY A 239 8.65 -0.43 1.61
C GLY A 239 9.14 -1.20 0.38
N ILE A 240 8.52 -0.95 -0.78
CA ILE A 240 8.90 -1.58 -2.05
C ILE A 240 10.33 -1.30 -2.49
N TRP A 241 10.86 -0.10 -2.24
CA TRP A 241 12.26 0.20 -2.55
C TRP A 241 13.21 -0.69 -1.75
N VAL A 242 12.98 -0.78 -0.44
CA VAL A 242 13.76 -1.64 0.46
C VAL A 242 13.59 -3.11 0.10
N ALA A 243 12.35 -3.57 -0.09
CA ALA A 243 12.04 -4.94 -0.44
C ALA A 243 12.68 -5.35 -1.78
N SER A 244 12.65 -4.48 -2.79
CA SER A 244 13.29 -4.71 -4.09
C SER A 244 14.81 -4.81 -3.99
N ALA A 245 15.45 -3.90 -3.26
CA ALA A 245 16.90 -3.91 -3.06
C ALA A 245 17.34 -5.18 -2.30
N VAL A 246 16.69 -5.50 -1.18
CA VAL A 246 17.00 -6.69 -0.38
C VAL A 246 16.70 -7.97 -1.18
N GLY A 247 15.59 -8.04 -1.91
CA GLY A 247 15.21 -9.19 -2.72
C GLY A 247 16.21 -9.49 -3.83
N LEU A 248 16.70 -8.46 -4.54
CA LEU A 248 17.75 -8.61 -5.56
C LEU A 248 19.07 -9.09 -4.97
N VAL A 249 19.46 -8.60 -3.79
CA VAL A 249 20.68 -9.03 -3.10
C VAL A 249 20.56 -10.50 -2.66
N VAL A 250 19.48 -10.86 -1.96
CA VAL A 250 19.27 -12.23 -1.46
C VAL A 250 19.28 -13.24 -2.61
N ILE A 251 18.56 -12.97 -3.69
CA ILE A 251 18.54 -13.89 -4.84
C ILE A 251 19.86 -13.86 -5.60
N GLY A 252 20.53 -12.72 -5.70
CA GLY A 252 21.87 -12.65 -6.27
C GLY A 252 22.87 -13.55 -5.54
N LEU A 253 22.82 -13.57 -4.20
CA LEU A 253 23.61 -14.46 -3.37
C LEU A 253 23.22 -15.94 -3.56
N LEU A 254 21.92 -16.25 -3.52
CA LEU A 254 21.43 -17.62 -3.72
C LEU A 254 21.79 -18.15 -5.12
N ALA A 255 21.66 -17.35 -6.17
CA ALA A 255 22.07 -17.72 -7.52
C ALA A 255 23.59 -17.95 -7.62
N GLY A 256 24.39 -17.16 -6.90
CA GLY A 256 25.84 -17.36 -6.79
C GLY A 256 26.22 -18.68 -6.14
N ILE A 257 25.52 -19.07 -5.09
CA ILE A 257 25.73 -20.33 -4.35
C ILE A 257 25.26 -21.53 -5.17
N PHE A 258 24.01 -21.52 -5.64
CA PHE A 258 23.37 -22.69 -6.25
C PHE A 258 23.69 -22.86 -7.74
N GLN A 259 23.98 -21.78 -8.47
CA GLN A 259 24.32 -21.86 -9.90
C GLN A 259 25.81 -21.62 -10.18
N GLN A 260 26.62 -21.39 -9.15
CA GLN A 260 28.04 -21.03 -9.25
C GLN A 260 28.31 -19.82 -10.18
N ASN A 261 27.30 -18.97 -10.41
CA ASN A 261 27.37 -17.86 -11.35
C ASN A 261 27.70 -16.56 -10.63
N LYS A 262 28.97 -16.39 -10.22
CA LYS A 262 29.46 -15.20 -9.51
C LYS A 262 29.23 -13.89 -10.30
N LYS A 263 29.22 -13.96 -11.64
CA LYS A 263 28.97 -12.79 -12.50
C LYS A 263 27.56 -12.25 -12.29
N LEU A 264 26.55 -13.13 -12.26
CA LEU A 264 25.17 -12.73 -12.00
C LEU A 264 25.02 -12.11 -10.60
N THR A 265 25.65 -12.70 -9.59
CA THR A 265 25.67 -12.14 -8.23
C THR A 265 26.25 -10.73 -8.21
N LEU A 266 27.42 -10.53 -8.83
CA LEU A 266 28.07 -9.23 -8.91
C LEU A 266 27.24 -8.22 -9.71
N SER A 267 26.55 -8.65 -10.77
CA SER A 267 25.67 -7.77 -11.56
C SER A 267 24.44 -7.33 -10.77
N LEU A 268 23.80 -8.21 -10.01
CA LEU A 268 22.61 -7.86 -9.21
C LEU A 268 22.97 -6.98 -8.01
N VAL A 269 24.03 -7.31 -7.28
CA VAL A 269 24.54 -6.48 -6.19
C VAL A 269 25.05 -5.13 -6.74
N GLY A 270 25.77 -5.16 -7.86
CA GLY A 270 26.26 -3.97 -8.55
C GLY A 270 25.13 -3.07 -9.05
N LEU A 271 24.01 -3.62 -9.52
CA LEU A 271 22.82 -2.85 -9.90
C LEU A 271 22.23 -2.08 -8.70
N VAL A 272 22.14 -2.73 -7.54
CA VAL A 272 21.66 -2.09 -6.31
C VAL A 272 22.62 -0.98 -5.86
N ILE A 273 23.93 -1.24 -5.87
CA ILE A 273 24.96 -0.24 -5.52
C ILE A 273 24.93 0.92 -6.52
N PHE A 274 24.87 0.65 -7.82
CA PHE A 274 24.79 1.68 -8.85
C PHE A 274 23.52 2.53 -8.71
N GLY A 275 22.37 1.90 -8.41
CA GLY A 275 21.14 2.62 -8.10
C GLY A 275 21.32 3.57 -6.91
N LEU A 276 21.94 3.10 -5.82
CA LEU A 276 22.26 3.93 -4.65
C LEU A 276 23.25 5.07 -4.98
N VAL A 277 24.28 4.81 -5.79
CA VAL A 277 25.29 5.82 -6.17
C VAL A 277 24.72 6.85 -7.14
N ALA A 278 24.07 6.42 -8.22
CA ALA A 278 23.40 7.31 -9.16
C ALA A 278 22.39 8.20 -8.44
N TRP A 279 21.72 7.64 -7.43
CA TRP A 279 20.84 8.37 -6.54
C TRP A 279 21.55 9.44 -5.70
N VAL A 280 22.63 9.07 -4.99
CA VAL A 280 23.45 10.03 -4.22
C VAL A 280 23.95 11.17 -5.12
N VAL A 281 24.35 10.85 -6.35
CA VAL A 281 24.79 11.84 -7.33
C VAL A 281 23.63 12.74 -7.76
N ILE A 282 22.49 12.19 -8.18
CA ILE A 282 21.32 12.98 -8.61
C ILE A 282 20.83 13.89 -7.49
N THR A 283 20.76 13.39 -6.26
CA THR A 283 20.33 14.18 -5.09
C THR A 283 21.31 15.27 -4.74
N SER A 284 22.62 14.99 -4.79
CA SER A 284 23.67 15.98 -4.55
C SER A 284 23.67 17.08 -5.63
N LEU A 285 23.46 16.71 -6.90
CA LEU A 285 23.38 17.65 -8.02
C LEU A 285 22.11 18.52 -7.99
N ARG A 286 20.99 17.99 -7.46
CA ARG A 286 19.70 18.71 -7.37
C ARG A 286 19.45 19.39 -6.02
N ALA A 287 20.32 19.20 -5.02
CA ALA A 287 20.17 19.82 -3.70
C ALA A 287 20.06 21.35 -3.74
N ASN A 288 20.60 21.98 -4.79
CA ASN A 288 20.66 23.44 -4.92
C ASN A 288 19.58 24.05 -5.84
N GLN A 289 18.64 23.26 -6.40
CA GLN A 289 17.75 23.71 -7.49
C GLN A 289 16.25 23.67 -7.20
N LEU A 290 15.83 23.35 -5.98
CA LEU A 290 14.41 23.33 -5.60
C LEU A 290 14.17 24.30 -4.45
N PRO A 291 13.05 25.04 -4.43
CA PRO A 291 12.74 25.96 -3.35
C PRO A 291 12.69 25.21 -2.01
N SER A 292 13.37 25.78 -1.01
CA SER A 292 13.32 25.34 0.37
C SER A 292 11.87 25.46 0.88
N VAL A 293 11.17 24.34 1.05
CA VAL A 293 9.98 24.35 1.90
C VAL A 293 10.51 24.39 3.34
N ARG A 294 10.41 25.55 4.00
CA ARG A 294 10.50 25.59 5.46
C ARG A 294 9.34 24.73 5.97
N THR A 295 9.57 23.46 6.23
CA THR A 295 8.59 22.68 6.98
C THR A 295 8.76 23.07 8.43
N GLY A 296 8.17 24.20 8.83
CA GLY A 296 8.01 24.55 10.25
C GLY A 296 7.07 23.60 10.99
N LEU A 297 6.58 22.54 10.34
CA LEU A 297 5.56 21.61 10.81
C LEU A 297 6.18 20.25 11.16
N VAL A 298 5.88 19.72 12.35
CA VAL A 298 6.27 18.38 12.80
C VAL A 298 5.07 17.68 13.44
N GLU A 299 4.72 16.47 13.00
CA GLU A 299 3.80 15.57 13.73
C GLU A 299 4.57 14.79 14.80
N LEU A 300 4.00 14.65 16.00
CA LEU A 300 4.60 13.96 17.14
C LEU A 300 3.69 12.85 17.68
N THR A 301 4.32 11.81 18.25
CA THR A 301 3.60 10.87 19.13
C THR A 301 3.11 11.60 20.38
N SER A 302 2.07 11.09 21.04
CA SER A 302 1.49 11.74 22.24
C SER A 302 2.51 11.94 23.37
N THR A 303 3.46 11.01 23.53
CA THR A 303 4.54 11.13 24.54
C THR A 303 5.54 12.21 24.16
N GLN A 304 6.08 12.20 22.93
CA GLN A 304 6.95 13.27 22.45
C GLN A 304 6.26 14.64 22.45
N TYR A 305 4.95 14.68 22.19
CA TYR A 305 4.16 15.89 22.21
C TYR A 305 4.03 16.46 23.61
N ARG A 306 3.78 15.62 24.63
CA ARG A 306 3.77 16.02 26.04
C ARG A 306 5.15 16.46 26.51
N ASP A 307 6.20 15.74 26.11
CA ASP A 307 7.59 15.97 26.52
C ASP A 307 8.31 17.05 25.70
N ALA A 308 7.62 17.65 24.71
CA ALA A 308 8.20 18.71 23.89
C ALA A 308 8.68 19.86 24.79
N PRO A 309 9.96 20.27 24.70
CA PRO A 309 10.59 21.17 25.66
C PRO A 309 9.98 22.57 25.56
N ALA A 310 9.05 22.90 26.44
CA ALA A 310 8.50 24.25 26.60
C ALA A 310 9.35 25.00 27.63
N LEU A 311 10.19 25.93 27.16
CA LEU A 311 11.25 26.50 28.00
C LEU A 311 10.74 27.52 29.03
N ASP A 312 9.75 28.37 28.73
CA ASP A 312 9.26 29.37 29.71
C ASP A 312 7.90 30.05 29.37
N ALA A 313 7.52 30.17 28.09
CA ALA A 313 6.24 30.74 27.69
C ALA A 313 5.21 29.62 27.43
N ASN A 314 4.08 29.61 28.14
CA ASN A 314 2.93 28.79 27.78
C ASN A 314 1.69 29.68 27.76
N GLN A 315 1.45 30.34 26.62
CA GLN A 315 0.17 31.01 26.41
C GLN A 315 -0.82 29.95 25.93
N ASN A 316 -1.63 29.42 26.86
CA ASN A 316 -2.72 28.54 26.49
C ASN A 316 -3.82 29.39 25.82
N ILE A 317 -3.94 29.24 24.50
CA ILE A 317 -4.84 30.03 23.66
C ILE A 317 -6.31 29.75 24.03
N LEU A 318 -6.61 28.58 24.61
CA LEU A 318 -7.96 28.24 25.11
C LEU A 318 -8.45 29.18 26.22
N ARG A 319 -7.55 29.92 26.88
CA ARG A 319 -7.90 30.92 27.92
C ARG A 319 -7.97 32.36 27.39
N VAL A 320 -7.57 32.57 26.14
CA VAL A 320 -7.60 33.89 25.50
C VAL A 320 -8.94 34.03 24.78
N LYS A 321 -9.61 35.19 24.92
CA LYS A 321 -10.83 35.44 24.18
C LYS A 321 -10.48 35.66 22.70
N PRO A 322 -11.12 34.96 21.75
CA PRO A 322 -10.86 35.17 20.33
C PRO A 322 -11.31 36.58 19.90
N THR A 323 -10.62 37.15 18.92
CA THR A 323 -10.99 38.42 18.28
C THR A 323 -12.08 38.24 17.22
N TYR A 324 -12.22 37.03 16.69
CA TYR A 324 -13.23 36.65 15.70
C TYR A 324 -13.61 35.19 15.90
N GLY A 325 -14.87 34.86 15.64
CA GLY A 325 -15.43 33.52 15.86
C GLY A 325 -15.81 33.26 17.33
N ASN A 326 -16.56 32.18 17.54
CA ASN A 326 -16.90 31.69 18.88
C ASN A 326 -16.20 30.35 19.11
N SER A 327 -15.59 30.17 20.28
CA SER A 327 -14.95 28.92 20.66
C SER A 327 -15.79 28.22 21.73
N GLU A 328 -16.49 27.15 21.36
CA GLU A 328 -17.14 26.27 22.34
C GLU A 328 -16.16 25.20 22.80
N LEU A 329 -15.98 25.06 24.11
CA LEU A 329 -15.08 24.07 24.67
C LEU A 329 -15.83 22.77 24.98
N GLN A 330 -15.28 21.66 24.52
CA GLN A 330 -15.73 20.31 24.86
C GLN A 330 -14.57 19.48 25.41
N THR A 331 -14.88 18.33 25.99
CA THR A 331 -13.87 17.36 26.42
C THR A 331 -14.06 16.06 25.65
N TRP A 332 -13.05 15.67 24.88
CA TRP A 332 -13.09 14.47 24.06
C TRP A 332 -12.11 13.45 24.61
N THR A 333 -12.50 12.17 24.56
CA THR A 333 -11.64 11.04 24.91
C THR A 333 -11.44 10.19 23.67
N ILE A 334 -10.21 10.13 23.18
CA ILE A 334 -9.85 9.37 21.99
C ILE A 334 -8.81 8.34 22.38
N PHE A 335 -8.99 7.10 21.94
CA PHE A 335 -8.01 6.04 22.17
C PHE A 335 -6.75 6.29 21.33
N ASP A 336 -5.58 6.28 21.97
CA ASP A 336 -4.28 6.39 21.30
C ASP A 336 -3.69 5.00 21.07
N PRO A 337 -3.66 4.49 19.83
CA PRO A 337 -3.12 3.17 19.52
C PRO A 337 -1.58 3.10 19.69
N LEU A 338 -0.86 4.23 19.70
CA LEU A 338 0.59 4.22 19.88
C LEU A 338 0.98 4.00 21.34
N GLN A 339 0.16 4.48 22.27
CA GLN A 339 0.37 4.36 23.72
C GLN A 339 -0.53 3.31 24.38
N ASN A 340 -1.51 2.76 23.63
CA ASN A 340 -2.50 1.81 24.11
C ASN A 340 -3.28 2.32 25.34
N GLN A 341 -3.73 3.57 25.28
CA GLN A 341 -4.47 4.21 26.36
C GLN A 341 -5.43 5.27 25.83
N ASN A 342 -6.46 5.59 26.60
CA ASN A 342 -7.34 6.71 26.29
C ASN A 342 -6.63 8.04 26.58
N ASP A 343 -6.74 8.98 25.64
CA ASP A 343 -6.19 10.32 25.71
C ASP A 343 -7.34 11.34 25.71
N GLN A 344 -7.56 11.97 26.87
CA GLN A 344 -8.63 12.92 27.11
C GLN A 344 -8.10 14.35 27.03
N ARG A 345 -8.72 15.18 26.18
CA ARG A 345 -8.29 16.56 25.94
C ARG A 345 -9.47 17.52 25.88
N THR A 346 -9.21 18.76 26.27
CA THR A 346 -10.14 19.88 26.03
C THR A 346 -9.95 20.38 24.61
N VAL A 347 -11.06 20.49 23.87
CA VAL A 347 -11.07 20.90 22.46
C VAL A 347 -11.83 22.19 22.28
N ILE A 348 -11.40 23.01 21.34
CA ILE A 348 -12.28 23.96 20.66
C ILE A 348 -13.06 23.15 19.64
N ASN A 349 -14.35 22.95 19.90
CA ASN A 349 -15.26 22.30 18.95
C ASN A 349 -15.70 23.35 17.93
N GLU A 350 -15.29 23.16 16.68
CA GLU A 350 -15.42 24.18 15.64
C GLU A 350 -15.94 23.60 14.32
N PRO A 351 -17.14 22.99 14.31
CA PRO A 351 -17.62 22.32 13.11
C PRO A 351 -17.76 23.28 11.94
N ALA A 352 -17.39 22.82 10.75
CA ALA A 352 -17.63 23.58 9.54
C ALA A 352 -19.13 23.88 9.39
N ASN A 353 -19.46 25.12 9.00
CA ASN A 353 -20.84 25.57 8.92
C ASN A 353 -21.34 25.57 7.46
N ASN A 354 -22.62 25.93 7.24
CA ASN A 354 -23.24 25.98 5.91
C ASN A 354 -22.57 26.98 4.92
N SER A 355 -21.63 27.82 5.37
CA SER A 355 -20.83 28.69 4.50
C SER A 355 -19.56 28.02 3.96
N GLY A 356 -19.32 26.75 4.30
CA GLY A 356 -18.20 25.95 3.80
C GLY A 356 -16.97 25.95 4.71
N LYS A 357 -16.91 26.84 5.72
CA LYS A 357 -15.82 26.89 6.69
C LYS A 357 -16.23 27.59 8.00
N SER A 358 -15.53 27.24 9.08
CA SER A 358 -15.47 28.00 10.33
C SER A 358 -14.06 28.56 10.53
N GLU A 359 -13.97 29.72 11.16
CA GLU A 359 -12.71 30.36 11.51
C GLU A 359 -12.79 31.01 12.89
N VAL A 360 -11.79 30.75 13.73
CA VAL A 360 -11.56 31.43 15.01
C VAL A 360 -10.18 32.06 15.02
N ILE A 361 -10.11 33.34 15.37
CA ILE A 361 -8.88 34.13 15.31
C ILE A 361 -8.42 34.53 16.71
N TYR A 362 -7.18 34.21 17.04
CA TYR A 362 -6.56 34.55 18.32
C TYR A 362 -5.37 35.51 18.13
N PRO A 363 -5.38 36.68 18.81
CA PRO A 363 -4.22 37.56 18.84
C PRO A 363 -3.19 37.02 19.83
N ILE A 364 -1.97 36.81 19.37
CA ILE A 364 -0.86 36.34 20.22
C ILE A 364 0.36 37.22 20.06
N THR A 365 1.19 37.26 21.10
CA THR A 365 2.55 37.81 21.01
C THR A 365 3.51 36.64 20.97
N VAL A 366 4.24 36.51 19.86
CA VAL A 366 5.12 35.36 19.65
C VAL A 366 6.37 35.50 20.53
N PRO A 367 6.66 34.54 21.43
CA PRO A 367 7.87 34.57 22.24
C PRO A 367 9.11 34.32 21.38
N ASP A 368 10.29 34.58 21.93
CA ASP A 368 11.55 34.23 21.27
C ASP A 368 11.62 32.71 21.04
N SER A 369 11.97 32.30 19.81
CA SER A 369 11.93 30.89 19.38
C SER A 369 10.55 30.24 19.58
N GLY A 370 9.49 31.02 19.32
CA GLY A 370 8.12 30.59 19.50
C GLY A 370 7.69 29.45 18.57
N ALA A 371 6.79 28.61 19.05
CA ALA A 371 6.12 27.55 18.29
C ALA A 371 4.65 27.44 18.71
N LEU A 372 3.79 27.07 17.76
CA LEU A 372 2.40 26.70 18.04
C LEU A 372 2.33 25.20 18.28
N LYS A 373 1.88 24.81 19.46
CA LYS A 373 1.57 23.44 19.84
C LYS A 373 0.07 23.24 19.75
N LEU A 374 -0.39 22.24 18.99
CA LEU A 374 -1.82 21.91 18.85
C LEU A 374 -2.02 20.44 18.48
N ALA A 375 -3.24 19.94 18.63
CA ALA A 375 -3.64 18.66 18.07
C ALA A 375 -5.01 18.77 17.40
N ILE A 376 -5.26 17.93 16.39
CA ILE A 376 -6.53 17.88 15.66
C ILE A 376 -7.11 16.47 15.71
N ALA A 377 -8.44 16.38 15.70
CA ALA A 377 -9.21 15.15 15.50
C ALA A 377 -10.66 15.48 15.10
N LEU A 378 -11.43 14.46 14.69
CA LEU A 378 -12.89 14.52 14.69
C LEU A 378 -13.43 13.74 15.90
N ASP A 379 -14.59 14.13 16.40
CA ASP A 379 -15.29 13.42 17.46
C ASP A 379 -15.52 11.94 17.08
N PRO A 380 -15.20 10.97 17.96
CA PRO A 380 -15.42 9.54 17.69
C PRO A 380 -16.85 9.16 17.29
N GLN A 381 -17.85 9.94 17.70
CA GLN A 381 -19.26 9.70 17.35
C GLN A 381 -19.52 9.89 15.86
N VAL A 382 -18.66 10.59 15.12
CA VAL A 382 -18.86 10.87 13.68
C VAL A 382 -17.99 10.03 12.74
N TRP A 383 -17.36 8.97 13.24
CA TRP A 383 -16.47 8.12 12.43
C TRP A 383 -17.17 7.05 11.58
N SER A 384 -18.49 7.10 11.46
CA SER A 384 -19.22 6.15 10.62
C SER A 384 -19.26 6.63 9.15
N PRO A 385 -19.13 5.75 8.13
CA PRO A 385 -19.02 6.17 6.73
C PRO A 385 -20.19 6.94 6.16
N GLU A 386 -21.38 6.79 6.76
CA GLU A 386 -22.57 7.52 6.38
C GLU A 386 -22.55 9.00 6.82
N LYS A 387 -21.56 9.40 7.62
CA LYS A 387 -21.49 10.74 8.22
C LYS A 387 -20.50 11.61 7.46
N GLY A 388 -20.91 12.32 6.42
CA GLY A 388 -20.09 13.33 5.73
C GLY A 388 -18.84 12.77 5.03
N ASP A 389 -17.95 13.65 4.59
CA ASP A 389 -16.78 13.30 3.78
C ASP A 389 -15.44 13.72 4.37
N GLY A 390 -15.40 14.16 5.64
CA GLY A 390 -14.15 14.46 6.35
C GLY A 390 -13.94 15.96 6.46
N VAL A 391 -12.83 16.37 7.09
CA VAL A 391 -12.63 17.77 7.48
C VAL A 391 -11.24 18.24 7.08
N ASP A 392 -11.16 19.48 6.60
CA ASP A 392 -9.91 20.18 6.36
C ASP A 392 -9.54 21.12 7.52
N PHE A 393 -8.33 20.98 8.04
CA PHE A 393 -7.78 21.78 9.14
C PHE A 393 -6.66 22.67 8.64
N GLN A 394 -6.82 23.97 8.77
CA GLN A 394 -5.84 24.96 8.35
C GLN A 394 -5.44 25.87 9.50
N VAL A 395 -4.16 26.23 9.55
CA VAL A 395 -3.65 27.27 10.44
C VAL A 395 -3.04 28.36 9.59
N TYR A 396 -3.58 29.57 9.69
CA TYR A 396 -3.10 30.74 8.98
C TYR A 396 -2.59 31.79 9.97
N VAL A 397 -1.41 32.34 9.71
CA VAL A 397 -0.77 33.33 10.60
C VAL A 397 -0.60 34.64 9.86
N THR A 398 -1.14 35.72 10.45
CA THR A 398 -1.14 37.06 9.88
C THR A 398 -0.48 38.06 10.83
N PRO A 399 0.59 38.77 10.42
CA PRO A 399 1.15 39.86 11.22
C PRO A 399 0.13 40.98 11.41
N VAL A 400 -0.03 41.48 12.64
CA VAL A 400 -1.00 42.55 12.94
C VAL A 400 -0.65 43.85 12.19
N ASP A 401 0.64 44.17 12.08
CA ASP A 401 1.12 45.41 11.45
C ASP A 401 1.13 45.33 9.91
N THR A 402 1.18 44.12 9.34
CA THR A 402 1.18 43.89 7.89
C THR A 402 0.19 42.79 7.51
N PRO A 403 -1.13 43.07 7.51
CA PRO A 403 -2.17 42.06 7.32
C PRO A 403 -2.10 41.30 5.99
N ASN A 404 -1.50 41.91 4.95
CA ASN A 404 -1.38 41.30 3.63
C ASN A 404 -0.25 40.25 3.52
N ASN A 405 0.57 40.10 4.56
CA ASN A 405 1.72 39.17 4.57
C ASN A 405 1.45 37.91 5.42
N GLY A 406 0.22 37.41 5.44
CA GLY A 406 -0.11 36.17 6.14
C GLY A 406 0.33 34.90 5.37
N GLN A 407 0.51 33.80 6.09
CA GLN A 407 0.89 32.50 5.51
C GLN A 407 0.24 31.31 6.22
N PHE A 408 -0.04 30.25 5.45
CA PHE A 408 -0.47 28.97 6.00
C PHE A 408 0.70 28.22 6.63
N LEU A 409 0.51 27.74 7.85
CA LEU A 409 1.45 26.89 8.59
C LEU A 409 1.01 25.41 8.65
N LEU A 410 -0.29 25.17 8.51
CA LEU A 410 -0.90 23.84 8.43
C LEU A 410 -2.02 23.88 7.40
N ASP A 411 -2.12 22.84 6.60
CA ASP A 411 -3.22 22.54 5.68
C ASP A 411 -3.36 21.01 5.65
N ARG A 412 -4.41 20.50 6.28
CA ARG A 412 -4.54 19.08 6.59
C ARG A 412 -5.97 18.59 6.57
N TYR A 413 -6.28 17.81 5.55
CA TYR A 413 -7.47 16.98 5.50
C TYR A 413 -7.31 15.67 6.29
N ILE A 414 -8.33 15.32 7.08
CA ILE A 414 -8.47 14.02 7.74
C ILE A 414 -9.88 13.44 7.54
N ASN A 415 -9.96 12.12 7.40
CA ASN A 415 -11.23 11.43 7.22
C ASN A 415 -11.26 10.10 7.98
N PRO A 416 -11.48 10.13 9.30
CA PRO A 416 -11.57 8.90 10.12
C PRO A 416 -12.76 8.00 9.75
N LYS A 417 -13.71 8.50 8.95
CA LYS A 417 -14.86 7.73 8.47
C LYS A 417 -14.42 6.65 7.47
N ILE A 418 -13.43 6.96 6.64
CA ILE A 418 -12.88 6.05 5.61
C ILE A 418 -11.45 5.57 5.95
N ASN A 419 -10.65 6.38 6.65
CA ASN A 419 -9.26 6.09 7.02
C ASN A 419 -9.14 5.78 8.53
N PRO A 420 -9.00 4.50 8.93
CA PRO A 420 -8.80 4.17 10.33
C PRO A 420 -7.55 4.80 10.96
N SER A 421 -6.52 5.13 10.19
CA SER A 421 -5.31 5.79 10.71
C SER A 421 -5.57 7.20 11.24
N ASP A 422 -6.65 7.86 10.81
CA ASP A 422 -7.07 9.17 11.30
C ASP A 422 -7.86 9.10 12.62
N ARG A 423 -8.15 7.90 13.15
CA ARG A 423 -8.91 7.68 14.40
C ARG A 423 -8.06 7.85 15.66
N ARG A 424 -7.29 8.93 15.71
CA ARG A 424 -6.41 9.29 16.83
C ARG A 424 -6.15 10.80 16.83
N TRP A 425 -5.64 11.31 17.94
CA TRP A 425 -5.07 12.68 17.95
C TRP A 425 -3.90 12.77 16.97
N ARG A 426 -3.95 13.77 16.09
CA ARG A 426 -2.83 14.18 15.24
C ARG A 426 -2.16 15.38 15.91
N ASN A 427 -0.98 15.18 16.48
CA ASN A 427 -0.31 16.18 17.31
C ASN A 427 0.75 16.94 16.51
N TYR A 428 0.69 18.28 16.49
CA TYR A 428 1.57 19.11 15.68
C TYR A 428 2.34 20.16 16.50
N LEU A 429 3.56 20.44 16.05
CA LEU A 429 4.33 21.65 16.39
C LEU A 429 4.56 22.47 15.12
N LEU A 430 4.19 23.76 15.13
CA LEU A 430 4.39 24.71 14.04
C LEU A 430 5.41 25.78 14.44
N ASP A 431 6.36 26.11 13.57
CA ASP A 431 7.39 27.12 13.78
C ASP A 431 6.81 28.52 13.67
N LEU A 432 6.81 29.26 14.78
CA LEU A 432 6.45 30.68 14.83
C LEU A 432 7.68 31.58 14.94
N SER A 433 8.91 31.03 14.98
CA SER A 433 10.14 31.81 15.09
C SER A 433 10.31 32.94 14.05
N PRO A 434 9.78 32.86 12.81
CA PRO A 434 9.83 33.99 11.86
C PRO A 434 9.16 35.28 12.36
N TRP A 435 8.30 35.17 13.37
CA TRP A 435 7.57 36.29 13.96
C TRP A 435 7.95 36.56 15.43
N SER A 436 9.09 36.03 15.91
CA SER A 436 9.56 36.25 17.28
C SER A 436 9.49 37.74 17.67
N GLY A 437 8.90 38.02 18.82
CA GLY A 437 8.69 39.37 19.36
C GLY A 437 7.56 40.18 18.70
N LYS A 438 6.93 39.67 17.63
CA LYS A 438 5.83 40.36 16.93
C LYS A 438 4.46 39.90 17.43
N LYS A 439 3.46 40.77 17.25
CA LYS A 439 2.05 40.41 17.39
C LYS A 439 1.51 39.82 16.10
N VAL A 440 0.89 38.67 16.19
CA VAL A 440 0.27 37.98 15.05
C VAL A 440 -1.14 37.52 15.42
N ASN A 441 -2.00 37.42 14.42
CA ASN A 441 -3.27 36.73 14.50
C ASN A 441 -3.07 35.31 14.00
N ILE A 442 -3.42 34.32 14.84
CA ILE A 442 -3.52 32.92 14.43
C ILE A 442 -4.98 32.64 14.13
N SER A 443 -5.28 32.34 12.87
CA SER A 443 -6.56 31.80 12.44
C SER A 443 -6.49 30.27 12.49
N LEU A 444 -7.37 29.66 13.28
CA LEU A 444 -7.72 28.25 13.18
C LEU A 444 -8.92 28.16 12.24
N ILE A 445 -8.79 27.41 11.14
CA ILE A 445 -9.80 27.34 10.10
C ILE A 445 -10.18 25.88 9.89
N THR A 446 -11.47 25.58 10.01
CA THR A 446 -12.03 24.27 9.71
C THR A 446 -12.89 24.38 8.45
N GLY A 447 -12.47 23.71 7.37
CA GLY A 447 -13.21 23.63 6.11
C GLY A 447 -13.97 22.31 5.97
N CYS A 448 -15.05 22.33 5.18
CA CYS A 448 -15.76 21.11 4.80
C CYS A 448 -14.89 20.21 3.93
N GLY A 449 -15.21 18.93 3.89
CA GLY A 449 -14.50 17.98 3.06
C GLY A 449 -14.62 18.27 1.55
N PRO A 450 -13.83 17.60 0.69
CA PRO A 450 -13.71 17.98 -0.72
C PRO A 450 -14.96 17.84 -1.60
N ALA A 451 -15.98 17.10 -1.16
CA ALA A 451 -17.31 17.11 -1.77
C ALA A 451 -18.17 18.32 -1.34
N GLN A 452 -17.59 19.27 -0.59
CA GLN A 452 -18.26 20.42 0.02
C GLN A 452 -19.41 20.00 0.94
N ASN A 453 -19.26 18.84 1.59
CA ASN A 453 -20.22 18.32 2.52
C ASN A 453 -19.77 18.63 3.95
N CYS A 454 -20.50 19.52 4.63
CA CYS A 454 -20.17 19.95 5.99
C CYS A 454 -20.85 19.08 7.07
N ASP A 455 -21.58 18.03 6.66
CA ASP A 455 -22.36 17.21 7.59
C ASP A 455 -21.43 16.41 8.51
N TYR A 456 -21.70 16.50 9.82
CA TYR A 456 -20.96 15.75 10.84
C TYR A 456 -19.45 16.05 10.86
N ASP A 457 -19.07 17.27 10.48
CA ASP A 457 -17.70 17.76 10.55
C ASP A 457 -17.37 18.26 11.95
N TRP A 458 -17.64 17.44 12.97
CA TRP A 458 -17.37 17.74 14.37
C TRP A 458 -15.87 17.71 14.61
N SER A 459 -15.22 18.84 14.35
CA SER A 459 -13.78 19.06 14.36
C SER A 459 -13.32 19.65 15.70
N GLY A 460 -12.17 19.17 16.18
CA GLY A 460 -11.63 19.58 17.47
C GLY A 460 -10.19 20.05 17.35
N TRP A 461 -9.93 21.27 17.83
CA TRP A 461 -8.59 21.78 18.07
C TRP A 461 -8.23 21.63 19.56
N ALA A 462 -7.32 20.72 19.89
CA ALA A 462 -6.87 20.45 21.26
C ALA A 462 -5.51 21.08 21.55
N ASP A 463 -5.25 21.33 22.85
CA ASP A 463 -3.94 21.74 23.39
C ASP A 463 -3.31 22.98 22.72
N VAL A 464 -4.14 23.84 22.13
CA VAL A 464 -3.68 25.02 21.38
C VAL A 464 -2.94 25.98 22.30
N SER A 465 -1.61 26.02 22.15
CA SER A 465 -0.72 26.76 23.03
C SER A 465 0.50 27.29 22.29
N VAL A 466 0.92 28.50 22.64
CA VAL A 466 2.18 29.07 22.16
C VAL A 466 3.27 28.75 23.17
N VAL A 467 4.31 28.06 22.70
CA VAL A 467 5.46 27.65 23.51
C VAL A 467 6.76 28.25 22.98
N SER A 468 7.78 28.39 23.83
CA SER A 468 9.15 28.66 23.39
C SER A 468 9.92 27.34 23.36
N LEU A 469 10.58 27.04 22.23
CA LEU A 469 11.39 25.84 22.05
C LEU A 469 12.88 26.20 22.07
N PRO A 470 13.78 25.25 22.41
CA PRO A 470 15.22 25.45 22.28
C PRO A 470 15.59 25.99 20.90
N GLN A 471 16.53 26.94 20.86
CA GLN A 471 16.99 27.50 19.60
C GLN A 471 17.43 26.40 18.63
N GLY A 472 16.92 26.50 17.42
CA GLY A 472 17.16 25.51 16.38
C GLY A 472 16.45 24.18 16.60
N TYR A 473 15.41 24.08 17.43
CA TYR A 473 14.57 22.87 17.49
C TYR A 473 14.06 22.45 16.11
N PHE A 474 13.65 23.42 15.29
CA PHE A 474 13.31 23.21 13.89
C PHE A 474 14.54 23.14 12.99
N SER A 475 15.62 23.91 13.20
CA SER A 475 16.79 23.93 12.28
C SER A 475 17.82 22.81 12.48
N THR A 476 18.09 22.33 13.70
CA THR A 476 18.93 21.15 13.98
C THR A 476 18.27 19.83 13.60
N LYS A 477 16.98 19.85 13.26
CA LYS A 477 16.17 18.67 12.90
C LYS A 477 15.49 18.77 11.53
N ILE A 478 15.57 19.93 10.87
CA ILE A 478 15.06 20.20 9.53
C ILE A 478 16.11 21.06 8.86
N ASP A 479 17.01 20.42 8.11
CA ASP A 479 17.88 21.15 7.20
C ASP A 479 16.97 21.84 6.18
N SER A 480 16.80 23.15 6.30
CA SER A 480 15.97 23.97 5.40
C SER A 480 16.48 23.95 3.96
N ASN A 481 17.69 23.42 3.73
CA ASN A 481 18.31 23.23 2.43
C ASN A 481 18.38 21.75 2.01
N GLU A 482 17.75 20.82 2.75
CA GLU A 482 17.81 19.40 2.41
C GLU A 482 16.91 19.07 1.23
N ASN A 483 17.46 18.31 0.28
CA ASN A 483 16.69 17.76 -0.83
C ASN A 483 15.50 16.94 -0.29
N ILE A 484 14.27 17.27 -0.71
CA ILE A 484 13.04 16.60 -0.27
C ILE A 484 13.14 15.07 -0.39
N ILE A 485 13.83 14.58 -1.42
CA ILE A 485 13.95 13.15 -1.64
C ILE A 485 15.00 12.50 -0.72
N LEU A 486 16.03 13.24 -0.27
CA LEU A 486 16.93 12.78 0.80
C LEU A 486 16.19 12.69 2.13
N LYS A 487 15.37 13.70 2.46
CA LYS A 487 14.46 13.67 3.62
C LYS A 487 13.55 12.43 3.56
N TYR A 488 12.95 12.17 2.40
CA TYR A 488 12.08 11.02 2.19
C TYR A 488 12.81 9.67 2.32
N PHE A 489 14.08 9.58 1.92
CA PHE A 489 14.88 8.37 2.11
C PHE A 489 15.25 8.16 3.58
N ARG A 490 15.70 9.21 4.28
CA ARG A 490 15.99 9.16 5.73
C ARG A 490 14.76 8.75 6.53
N SER A 491 13.57 9.10 6.06
CA SER A 491 12.33 8.74 6.71
C SER A 491 12.02 7.23 6.67
N ILE A 492 12.71 6.43 5.85
CA ILE A 492 12.65 4.95 5.92
C ILE A 492 13.05 4.45 7.32
N SER A 493 14.05 5.09 7.93
CA SER A 493 14.55 4.75 9.27
C SER A 493 13.96 5.59 10.40
N ASP A 494 13.18 6.64 10.09
CA ASP A 494 12.57 7.50 11.10
C ASP A 494 11.25 6.92 11.60
N TRP A 495 11.32 5.96 12.52
CA TRP A 495 10.14 5.37 13.16
C TRP A 495 9.59 6.22 14.31
N ALA A 496 10.21 7.36 14.58
CA ALA A 496 9.87 8.22 15.72
C ALA A 496 9.02 9.43 15.31
N ARG A 497 9.13 9.91 14.06
CA ARG A 497 8.49 11.16 13.60
C ARG A 497 7.86 11.07 12.21
N ASP A 498 8.26 10.12 11.38
CA ASP A 498 7.64 9.96 10.06
C ASP A 498 6.19 9.50 10.22
N GLU A 499 5.28 10.29 9.69
CA GLU A 499 3.84 10.08 9.81
C GLU A 499 3.41 8.69 9.33
N THR A 500 3.88 8.23 8.16
CA THR A 500 3.46 6.91 7.66
C THR A 500 4.00 5.78 8.53
N ASN A 501 5.21 5.92 9.10
CA ASN A 501 5.73 4.91 10.03
C ASN A 501 4.95 4.91 11.34
N LEU A 502 4.54 6.07 11.85
CA LEU A 502 3.66 6.17 13.01
C LEU A 502 2.29 5.54 12.74
N ASP A 503 1.72 5.74 11.56
CA ASP A 503 0.46 5.09 11.15
C ASP A 503 0.61 3.56 11.08
N ARG A 504 1.75 3.04 10.60
CA ARG A 504 2.06 1.60 10.67
C ARG A 504 2.17 1.10 12.10
N LEU A 505 2.90 1.80 12.97
CA LEU A 505 3.04 1.41 14.37
C LEU A 505 1.70 1.38 15.10
N ALA A 506 0.84 2.37 14.85
CA ALA A 506 -0.54 2.40 15.37
C ALA A 506 -1.35 1.18 14.89
N ALA A 507 -1.31 0.88 13.59
CA ALA A 507 -1.96 -0.28 13.00
C ALA A 507 -1.43 -1.61 13.59
N TRP A 508 -0.12 -1.70 13.82
CA TRP A 508 0.51 -2.89 14.39
C TRP A 508 0.12 -3.11 15.84
N ASN A 509 0.08 -2.05 16.65
CA ASN A 509 -0.38 -2.13 18.04
C ASN A 509 -1.84 -2.59 18.11
N LEU A 510 -2.73 -2.01 17.30
CA LEU A 510 -4.13 -2.44 17.19
C LEU A 510 -4.26 -3.92 16.80
N ALA A 511 -3.46 -4.38 15.83
CA ALA A 511 -3.43 -5.78 15.41
C ALA A 511 -2.96 -6.72 16.53
N PHE A 512 -1.86 -6.37 17.19
CA PHE A 512 -1.33 -7.15 18.31
C PHE A 512 -2.31 -7.22 19.49
N ASP A 513 -2.95 -6.11 19.84
CA ASP A 513 -3.93 -6.06 20.93
C ASP A 513 -5.21 -6.84 20.58
N SER A 514 -5.63 -6.79 19.32
CA SER A 514 -6.73 -7.62 18.82
C SER A 514 -6.38 -9.11 18.89
N TRP A 515 -5.20 -9.50 18.41
CA TRP A 515 -4.73 -10.90 18.47
C TRP A 515 -4.58 -11.41 19.90
N ARG A 516 -4.05 -10.61 20.84
CA ARG A 516 -3.90 -10.98 22.26
C ARG A 516 -5.21 -11.39 22.93
N LYS A 517 -6.35 -10.87 22.45
CA LYS A 517 -7.69 -11.24 22.95
C LYS A 517 -8.13 -12.63 22.49
N SER A 518 -7.60 -13.13 21.37
CA SER A 518 -7.88 -14.48 20.85
C SER A 518 -6.63 -15.08 20.16
N PRO A 519 -5.60 -15.52 20.91
CA PRO A 519 -4.31 -15.86 20.32
C PRO A 519 -4.35 -17.10 19.42
N ILE A 520 -5.18 -18.09 19.78
CA ILE A 520 -5.22 -19.39 19.10
C ILE A 520 -6.01 -19.29 17.80
N LEU A 521 -7.27 -18.85 17.84
CA LEU A 521 -8.12 -18.82 16.64
C LEU A 521 -8.08 -17.50 15.87
N GLY A 522 -7.52 -16.45 16.47
CA GLY A 522 -7.65 -15.09 15.94
C GLY A 522 -9.03 -14.51 16.23
N THR A 523 -9.28 -13.30 15.74
CA THR A 523 -10.54 -12.56 15.89
C THR A 523 -11.54 -12.82 14.77
N GLY A 524 -11.26 -13.77 13.89
CA GLY A 524 -12.14 -14.19 12.79
C GLY A 524 -11.73 -13.59 11.44
N LEU A 525 -12.10 -14.30 10.36
CA LEU A 525 -11.77 -13.89 9.00
C LEU A 525 -12.39 -12.53 8.70
N GLY A 526 -11.61 -11.65 8.06
CA GLY A 526 -12.10 -10.34 7.68
C GLY A 526 -12.38 -9.40 8.85
N SER A 527 -11.86 -9.68 10.05
CA SER A 527 -11.90 -8.74 11.18
C SER A 527 -11.00 -7.53 11.01
N THR A 528 -10.16 -7.50 9.97
CA THR A 528 -9.30 -6.36 9.63
C THR A 528 -9.32 -6.04 8.13
N GLY A 529 -8.81 -4.87 7.76
CA GLY A 529 -8.59 -4.49 6.36
C GLY A 529 -9.90 -4.32 5.57
N PHE A 530 -9.85 -4.64 4.27
CA PHE A 530 -10.97 -4.43 3.34
C PHE A 530 -12.30 -5.03 3.80
N ALA A 531 -12.29 -6.27 4.30
CA ALA A 531 -13.51 -6.94 4.73
C ALA A 531 -14.16 -6.22 5.92
N ALA A 532 -13.38 -5.87 6.94
CA ALA A 532 -13.86 -5.13 8.11
C ALA A 532 -14.35 -3.73 7.75
N LEU A 533 -13.60 -3.00 6.91
CA LEU A 533 -14.00 -1.68 6.41
C LEU A 533 -15.34 -1.73 5.67
N ARG A 534 -15.67 -2.86 5.07
CA ARG A 534 -16.94 -3.06 4.38
C ARG A 534 -18.09 -3.47 5.30
N SER A 535 -17.83 -4.35 6.26
CA SER A 535 -18.88 -4.96 7.09
C SER A 535 -19.13 -4.25 8.41
N ASN A 536 -18.11 -3.62 9.00
CA ASN A 536 -18.16 -2.95 10.29
C ASN A 536 -17.21 -1.72 10.30
N PRO A 537 -17.48 -0.72 9.44
CA PRO A 537 -16.54 0.35 9.18
C PRO A 537 -16.17 1.20 10.40
N THR A 538 -17.10 1.39 11.34
CA THR A 538 -16.93 2.25 12.53
C THR A 538 -15.81 1.79 13.46
N SER A 539 -15.59 0.48 13.56
CA SER A 539 -14.59 -0.13 14.44
C SER A 539 -13.49 -0.86 13.68
N ALA A 540 -13.59 -0.94 12.35
CA ALA A 540 -12.58 -1.55 11.49
C ALA A 540 -11.23 -0.85 11.63
N PHE A 541 -10.16 -1.63 11.52
CA PHE A 541 -8.80 -1.14 11.44
C PHE A 541 -8.02 -1.92 10.37
N VAL A 542 -6.92 -1.33 9.92
CA VAL A 542 -5.95 -1.96 9.02
C VAL A 542 -4.76 -2.44 9.84
N THR A 543 -4.07 -3.47 9.38
CA THR A 543 -2.89 -4.00 10.09
C THR A 543 -1.58 -3.53 9.49
N GLU A 544 -1.58 -2.93 8.30
CA GLU A 544 -0.37 -2.47 7.59
C GLU A 544 0.75 -3.55 7.51
N SER A 545 0.38 -4.83 7.61
CA SER A 545 1.28 -5.98 7.59
C SER A 545 0.49 -7.24 7.26
N GLN A 546 0.86 -7.92 6.18
CA GLN A 546 0.25 -9.19 5.80
C GLN A 546 0.45 -10.26 6.90
N VAL A 547 1.58 -10.22 7.60
CA VAL A 547 1.89 -11.13 8.72
C VAL A 547 0.90 -10.90 9.87
N LEU A 548 0.71 -9.65 10.28
CA LEU A 548 -0.21 -9.31 11.36
C LEU A 548 -1.66 -9.53 10.96
N LYS A 549 -2.03 -9.32 9.69
CA LYS A 549 -3.37 -9.67 9.20
C LYS A 549 -3.67 -11.16 9.44
N VAL A 550 -2.78 -12.04 8.97
CA VAL A 550 -2.94 -13.49 9.14
C VAL A 550 -2.99 -13.86 10.62
N LEU A 551 -2.06 -13.34 11.42
CA LEU A 551 -2.01 -13.63 12.86
C LEU A 551 -3.28 -13.16 13.58
N THR A 552 -3.77 -11.96 13.26
CA THR A 552 -4.95 -11.36 13.90
C THR A 552 -6.23 -12.08 13.49
N GLU A 553 -6.44 -12.35 12.20
CA GLU A 553 -7.69 -12.94 11.71
C GLU A 553 -7.76 -14.45 11.93
N MET A 554 -6.63 -15.16 11.90
CA MET A 554 -6.57 -16.62 11.83
C MET A 554 -5.75 -17.27 12.97
N GLY A 555 -5.15 -16.48 13.86
CA GLY A 555 -4.42 -16.93 15.04
C GLY A 555 -3.14 -17.72 14.73
N LEU A 556 -2.67 -18.48 15.72
CA LEU A 556 -1.46 -19.30 15.62
C LEU A 556 -1.50 -20.35 14.49
N PRO A 557 -2.60 -21.10 14.27
CA PRO A 557 -2.67 -22.02 13.13
C PRO A 557 -2.61 -21.28 11.79
N GLY A 558 -3.21 -20.08 11.71
CA GLY A 558 -3.14 -19.23 10.52
C GLY A 558 -1.71 -18.88 10.13
N ILE A 559 -0.91 -18.39 11.08
CA ILE A 559 0.49 -18.02 10.80
C ILE A 559 1.36 -19.23 10.47
N ILE A 560 1.12 -20.38 11.10
CA ILE A 560 1.81 -21.64 10.78
C ILE A 560 1.50 -22.07 9.34
N LEU A 561 0.23 -22.00 8.92
CA LEU A 561 -0.16 -22.37 7.57
C LEU A 561 0.34 -21.38 6.51
N TRP A 562 0.34 -20.09 6.82
CA TRP A 562 0.96 -19.08 5.96
C TRP A 562 2.47 -19.32 5.82
N GLY A 563 3.16 -19.65 6.92
CA GLY A 563 4.55 -20.08 6.90
C GLY A 563 4.77 -21.35 6.07
N PHE A 564 3.84 -22.31 6.13
CA PHE A 564 3.91 -23.53 5.34
C PHE A 564 3.74 -23.28 3.83
N VAL A 565 2.87 -22.36 3.43
CA VAL A 565 2.74 -21.91 2.02
C VAL A 565 4.06 -21.32 1.53
N TRP A 566 4.67 -20.40 2.28
CA TRP A 566 5.97 -19.83 1.92
C TRP A 566 7.10 -20.86 1.91
N PHE A 567 7.12 -21.78 2.88
CA PHE A 567 8.05 -22.89 2.91
C PHE A 567 7.91 -23.78 1.65
N ALA A 568 6.68 -24.08 1.21
CA ALA A 568 6.45 -24.85 -0.01
C ALA A 568 6.99 -24.13 -1.26
N ILE A 569 6.80 -22.81 -1.37
CA ILE A 569 7.37 -21.98 -2.45
C ILE A 569 8.91 -22.06 -2.44
N VAL A 570 9.54 -21.84 -1.28
CA VAL A 570 11.00 -21.90 -1.14
C VAL A 570 11.52 -23.29 -1.47
N LYS A 571 10.86 -24.35 -0.97
CA LYS A 571 11.21 -25.74 -1.25
C LYS A 571 11.18 -26.03 -2.74
N ILE A 572 10.14 -25.59 -3.46
CA ILE A 572 10.04 -25.76 -4.92
C ILE A 572 11.19 -25.02 -5.61
N GLY A 573 11.50 -23.79 -5.21
CA GLY A 573 12.63 -23.02 -5.73
C GLY A 573 13.96 -23.76 -5.58
N ILE A 574 14.30 -24.15 -4.34
CA ILE A 574 15.54 -24.88 -3.99
C ILE A 574 15.67 -26.19 -4.77
N GLN A 575 14.60 -26.98 -4.85
CA GLN A 575 14.59 -28.26 -5.58
C GLN A 575 14.70 -28.10 -7.10
N THR A 576 14.40 -26.90 -7.62
CA THR A 576 14.44 -26.62 -9.06
C THR A 576 15.82 -26.10 -9.50
N PHE A 577 16.58 -25.43 -8.63
CA PHE A 577 17.92 -24.90 -8.95
C PHE A 577 18.92 -25.94 -9.52
N PRO A 578 19.10 -27.15 -8.95
CA PRO A 578 20.11 -28.09 -9.43
C PRO A 578 19.71 -28.81 -10.72
N ARG A 579 18.49 -28.61 -11.22
CA ARG A 579 18.00 -29.31 -12.41
C ARG A 579 18.71 -28.83 -13.69
N PRO A 580 18.80 -29.70 -14.72
CA PRO A 580 19.40 -29.36 -16.00
C PRO A 580 18.48 -28.46 -16.85
N LEU A 581 18.19 -27.28 -16.34
CA LEU A 581 17.38 -26.27 -17.02
C LEU A 581 18.18 -25.59 -18.14
N SER A 582 17.49 -25.21 -19.22
CA SER A 582 18.06 -24.27 -20.19
C SER A 582 18.45 -22.96 -19.51
N SER A 583 19.50 -22.27 -20.00
CA SER A 583 19.94 -20.98 -19.42
C SER A 583 18.82 -19.95 -19.35
N ARG A 584 17.90 -19.99 -20.33
CA ARG A 584 16.69 -19.17 -20.35
C ARG A 584 15.77 -19.47 -19.16
N ASN A 585 15.43 -20.75 -18.96
CA ASN A 585 14.54 -21.14 -17.86
C ASN A 585 15.20 -20.92 -16.48
N LYS A 586 16.53 -21.02 -16.37
CA LYS A 586 17.27 -20.63 -15.15
C LYS A 586 17.11 -19.14 -14.84
N ALA A 587 17.26 -18.28 -15.86
CA ALA A 587 17.08 -16.85 -15.69
C ALA A 587 15.64 -16.52 -15.27
N ILE A 588 14.63 -17.11 -15.94
CA ILE A 588 13.21 -16.91 -15.59
C ILE A 588 12.90 -17.41 -14.17
N LEU A 589 13.45 -18.57 -13.76
CA LEU A 589 13.32 -19.09 -12.39
C LEU A 589 13.84 -18.07 -11.37
N ILE A 590 15.03 -17.51 -11.60
CA ILE A 590 15.62 -16.47 -10.75
C ILE A 590 14.70 -15.24 -10.69
N GLY A 591 14.18 -14.80 -11.84
CA GLY A 591 13.24 -13.68 -11.93
C GLY A 591 11.99 -13.93 -11.08
N ILE A 592 11.34 -15.09 -11.23
CA ILE A 592 10.15 -15.47 -10.46
C ILE A 592 10.45 -15.51 -8.95
N LEU A 593 11.55 -16.15 -8.53
CA LEU A 593 11.91 -16.22 -7.10
C LEU A 593 12.24 -14.83 -6.53
N THR A 594 12.85 -13.95 -7.32
CA THR A 594 13.07 -12.55 -6.96
C THR A 594 11.76 -11.80 -6.77
N SER A 595 10.80 -11.96 -7.69
CA SER A 595 9.49 -11.35 -7.54
C SER A 595 8.79 -11.81 -6.25
N LEU A 596 8.80 -13.11 -5.97
CA LEU A 596 8.13 -13.67 -4.78
C LEU A 596 8.80 -13.23 -3.47
N ILE A 597 10.13 -13.17 -3.39
CA ILE A 597 10.82 -12.71 -2.16
C ILE A 597 10.59 -11.22 -1.90
N ILE A 598 10.48 -10.38 -2.93
CA ILE A 598 10.17 -8.96 -2.76
C ILE A 598 8.80 -8.81 -2.09
N ILE A 599 7.79 -9.55 -2.54
CA ILE A 599 6.45 -9.56 -1.93
C ILE A 599 6.45 -10.13 -0.52
N PHE A 600 7.27 -11.15 -0.25
CA PHE A 600 7.45 -11.65 1.12
C PHE A 600 7.95 -10.55 2.06
N ILE A 601 9.02 -9.84 1.67
CA ILE A 601 9.64 -8.79 2.48
C ILE A 601 8.67 -7.62 2.68
N GLU A 602 8.02 -7.16 1.60
CA GLU A 602 7.04 -6.07 1.70
C GLU A 602 5.84 -6.45 2.57
N GLY A 603 5.45 -7.72 2.59
CA GLY A 603 4.34 -8.23 3.40
C GLY A 603 4.52 -8.01 4.91
N TRP A 604 5.71 -7.65 5.39
CA TRP A 604 5.93 -7.28 6.78
C TRP A 604 5.43 -5.87 7.11
N VAL A 605 5.44 -4.96 6.13
CA VAL A 605 5.12 -3.52 6.30
C VAL A 605 3.96 -3.04 5.43
N TYR A 606 3.27 -3.96 4.75
CA TYR A 606 2.07 -3.68 3.98
C TYR A 606 1.18 -4.95 3.83
N GLN A 607 -0.15 -4.77 3.80
CA GLN A 607 -1.14 -5.84 3.57
C GLN A 607 -1.29 -6.16 2.07
N ASN A 608 -0.18 -6.55 1.42
CA ASN A 608 -0.09 -6.63 -0.03
C ASN A 608 -1.01 -7.67 -0.69
N MET A 609 -1.47 -8.70 0.02
CA MET A 609 -2.36 -9.72 -0.57
C MET A 609 -3.83 -9.28 -0.64
N GLU A 610 -4.21 -8.14 -0.05
CA GLU A 610 -5.52 -7.53 -0.29
C GLU A 610 -5.60 -6.83 -1.65
N ALA A 611 -4.45 -6.40 -2.18
CA ALA A 611 -4.38 -5.83 -3.52
C ALA A 611 -4.62 -6.90 -4.58
N LYS A 612 -5.71 -6.73 -5.34
CA LYS A 612 -6.21 -7.72 -6.31
C LYS A 612 -5.18 -8.07 -7.39
N GLN A 613 -4.49 -7.06 -7.93
CA GLN A 613 -3.45 -7.20 -8.95
C GLN A 613 -2.24 -7.96 -8.41
N VAL A 614 -1.82 -7.64 -7.19
CA VAL A 614 -0.66 -8.26 -6.52
C VAL A 614 -0.96 -9.72 -6.22
N ASN A 615 -2.14 -10.00 -5.63
CA ASN A 615 -2.56 -11.35 -5.26
C ASN A 615 -2.68 -12.27 -6.49
N ALA A 616 -3.36 -11.81 -7.55
CA ALA A 616 -3.48 -12.60 -8.78
C ALA A 616 -2.13 -12.86 -9.47
N LEU A 617 -1.26 -11.85 -9.53
CA LEU A 617 0.07 -12.01 -10.13
C LEU A 617 0.96 -12.93 -9.28
N PHE A 618 0.89 -12.83 -7.95
CA PHE A 618 1.58 -13.74 -7.03
C PHE A 618 1.21 -15.21 -7.31
N TRP A 619 -0.08 -15.53 -7.42
CA TRP A 619 -0.52 -16.90 -7.73
C TRP A 619 -0.18 -17.33 -9.15
N THR A 620 -0.18 -16.40 -10.11
CA THR A 620 0.29 -16.64 -11.48
C THR A 620 1.75 -17.06 -11.48
N LEU A 621 2.63 -16.29 -10.83
CA LEU A 621 4.07 -16.58 -10.77
C LEU A 621 4.36 -17.86 -9.96
N THR A 622 3.58 -18.13 -8.91
CA THR A 622 3.71 -19.38 -8.15
C THR A 622 3.28 -20.60 -8.99
N GLY A 623 2.24 -20.48 -9.82
CA GLY A 623 1.84 -21.52 -10.78
C GLY A 623 2.90 -21.76 -11.86
N MET A 624 3.52 -20.68 -12.35
CA MET A 624 4.66 -20.71 -13.28
C MET A 624 5.90 -21.38 -12.66
N LEU A 625 6.20 -21.09 -11.39
CA LEU A 625 7.27 -21.75 -10.64
C LEU A 625 7.01 -23.26 -10.54
N ALA A 626 5.80 -23.67 -10.18
CA ALA A 626 5.41 -25.08 -10.11
C ALA A 626 5.51 -25.76 -11.49
N PHE A 627 5.15 -25.06 -12.57
CA PHE A 627 5.32 -25.56 -13.93
C PHE A 627 6.78 -25.87 -14.24
N ILE A 628 7.70 -24.90 -14.11
CA ILE A 628 9.14 -25.13 -14.35
C ILE A 628 9.68 -26.29 -13.50
N SER A 629 9.22 -26.40 -12.25
CA SER A 629 9.62 -27.43 -11.31
C SER A 629 9.05 -28.83 -11.60
N THR A 630 8.07 -28.97 -12.48
CA THR A 630 7.44 -30.28 -12.78
C THR A 630 7.57 -30.71 -14.23
N THR A 631 7.94 -29.79 -15.12
CA THR A 631 8.27 -30.11 -16.51
C THR A 631 9.47 -31.06 -16.56
N LYS A 632 9.29 -32.18 -17.27
CA LYS A 632 10.39 -33.12 -17.54
C LYS A 632 11.28 -32.51 -18.62
N TYR A 633 12.59 -32.58 -18.41
CA TYR A 633 13.59 -32.22 -19.42
C TYR A 633 13.81 -33.47 -20.25
N GLU A 634 13.36 -33.44 -21.51
CA GLU A 634 13.76 -34.43 -22.53
C GLU A 634 15.15 -34.09 -23.06
#